data_AF-C7A8K5-F1
#
_entry.id   AF-C7A8K5-F1
#
_cell.length_a   1.000
_cell.length_b   1.000
_cell.length_c   1.000
_cell.angle_alpha   90.00
_cell.angle_beta   90.00
_cell.angle_gamma   90.00
#
_symmetry.space_group_name_H-M   'P 1'
#
loop_
_entity.id
_entity.type
_entity.pdbx_description
1 polymer ?
#
loop_
_entity_poly.entity_id
_entity_poly.type
_entity_poly.pdbx_seq_one_letter_code
_entity_poly.pdbx_strand_id
1 'polypeptide(L)'
;LRDRGLEDSACTAGFSVMIKESCDGMGDVSEKQGGGPVVPEKAVRFSITVMSVSVRLEDGEQHEDVILFQEPKPNSELSCKPLCLMFVDESDHETLTAVLGPVAAERNAMKCSRLILPIAGLPRFFSFKFRGSGYDEKMVRDVEGLEASGSNYVCTLCDSTRAEASRNMVLHSITRSHEENLERYETWRTNPFSESADELRDRVKGVSAKPFLETHPTMDALHCDIGNATEFYKIFQDEIGEVFQKTNPSREERRSWRAALDKQL
;
A
#
# COMPACT_ATOMS: atom_id res chain seq x y z
N LEU A 1 -25.88 11.04 -13.59
CA LEU A 1 -27.07 11.71 -12.99
C LEU A 1 -28.33 11.35 -13.75
N ARG A 2 -28.45 11.74 -15.03
CA ARG A 2 -29.57 11.34 -15.90
C ARG A 2 -29.91 9.84 -15.87
N ASP A 3 -28.91 8.97 -16.01
CA ASP A 3 -29.11 7.51 -15.98
C ASP A 3 -29.64 6.98 -14.64
N ARG A 4 -29.48 7.75 -13.56
CA ARG A 4 -30.01 7.46 -12.22
C ARG A 4 -31.35 8.16 -11.95
N GLY A 5 -31.93 8.86 -12.93
CA GLY A 5 -33.17 9.62 -12.77
C GLY A 5 -33.04 10.85 -11.86
N LEU A 6 -31.82 11.29 -11.57
CA LEU A 6 -31.56 12.42 -10.68
C LEU A 6 -31.52 13.73 -11.47
N GLU A 7 -32.21 14.75 -10.96
CA GLU A 7 -32.19 16.09 -11.55
C GLU A 7 -30.85 16.79 -11.33
N ASP A 8 -30.28 17.34 -12.40
CA ASP A 8 -28.98 18.00 -12.37
C ASP A 8 -28.98 19.26 -11.48
N SER A 9 -30.12 19.96 -11.39
CA SER A 9 -30.33 21.17 -10.58
C SER A 9 -30.49 20.90 -9.10
N ALA A 10 -31.06 19.74 -8.72
CA ALA A 10 -31.25 19.37 -7.32
C ALA A 10 -29.96 18.81 -6.69
N CYS A 11 -29.13 18.12 -7.48
CA CYS A 11 -27.90 17.46 -7.01
C CYS A 11 -26.66 18.35 -7.19
N THR A 12 -26.53 19.42 -6.39
CA THR A 12 -25.36 20.33 -6.44
C THR A 12 -24.34 20.05 -5.34
N ALA A 13 -24.77 19.52 -4.20
CA ALA A 13 -23.92 19.16 -3.06
C ALA A 13 -23.90 17.64 -2.82
N GLY A 14 -23.08 17.20 -1.86
CA GLY A 14 -23.06 15.81 -1.43
C GLY A 14 -22.23 14.85 -2.30
N PHE A 15 -21.44 15.36 -3.27
CA PHE A 15 -20.58 14.49 -4.06
C PHE A 15 -19.40 13.97 -3.23
N SER A 16 -19.11 12.67 -3.37
CA SER A 16 -17.95 12.02 -2.78
C SER A 16 -17.17 11.29 -3.86
N VAL A 17 -15.87 11.58 -3.95
CA VAL A 17 -14.96 10.99 -4.92
C VAL A 17 -14.02 10.05 -4.18
N MET A 18 -14.03 8.77 -4.56
CA MET A 18 -13.08 7.79 -4.04
C MET A 18 -11.85 7.74 -4.93
N ILE A 19 -10.68 8.00 -4.35
CA ILE A 19 -9.39 8.01 -5.05
C ILE A 19 -8.55 6.85 -4.52
N LYS A 20 -8.10 5.97 -5.42
CA LYS A 20 -7.03 5.00 -5.15
C LYS A 20 -5.70 5.71 -5.37
N GLU A 21 -4.82 5.67 -4.37
CA GLU A 21 -3.44 6.14 -4.46
C GLU A 21 -2.51 4.94 -4.62
N SER A 22 -1.43 5.12 -5.37
CA SER A 22 -0.46 4.07 -5.64
C SER A 22 0.94 4.66 -5.78
N CYS A 23 1.93 3.99 -5.22
CA CYS A 23 3.34 4.36 -5.35
C CYS A 23 4.17 3.10 -5.48
N ASP A 24 5.07 3.10 -6.44
CA ASP A 24 5.87 1.94 -6.79
C ASP A 24 7.28 2.39 -7.23
N GLY A 25 8.27 1.61 -6.81
CA GLY A 25 9.67 1.78 -7.19
C GLY A 25 10.01 0.95 -8.42
N MET A 26 10.81 1.54 -9.31
CA MET A 26 11.27 0.94 -10.55
C MET A 26 12.80 0.93 -10.57
N GLY A 27 13.39 -0.26 -10.66
CA GLY A 27 14.82 -0.44 -10.90
C GLY A 27 15.20 -0.32 -12.38
N ASP A 28 16.50 -0.42 -12.65
CA ASP A 28 17.09 -0.51 -14.00
C ASP A 28 16.72 0.65 -14.93
N VAL A 29 16.67 1.88 -14.38
CA VAL A 29 16.37 3.09 -15.14
C VAL A 29 17.68 3.80 -15.49
N SER A 30 18.23 3.54 -16.67
CA SER A 30 19.55 4.03 -17.06
C SER A 30 19.70 5.56 -16.98
N GLU A 31 20.77 6.02 -16.33
CA GLU A 31 21.13 7.42 -16.28
C GLU A 31 21.52 7.93 -17.68
N LYS A 32 21.10 9.15 -18.03
CA LYS A 32 21.49 9.79 -19.29
C LYS A 32 22.73 10.64 -19.08
N GLN A 33 23.61 10.67 -20.08
CA GLN A 33 24.64 11.70 -20.16
C GLN A 33 24.00 13.09 -20.20
N GLY A 34 24.58 14.05 -19.48
CA GLY A 34 24.09 15.43 -19.42
C GLY A 34 24.94 16.30 -18.50
N GLY A 35 24.57 17.58 -18.38
CA GLY A 35 25.22 18.54 -17.46
C GLY A 35 24.60 18.60 -16.07
N GLY A 36 23.71 17.65 -15.73
CA GLY A 36 22.97 17.63 -14.47
C GLY A 36 23.77 17.02 -13.31
N PRO A 37 23.22 17.07 -12.09
CA PRO A 37 23.76 16.29 -10.99
C PRO A 37 23.66 14.79 -11.30
N VAL A 38 24.52 13.99 -10.67
CA VAL A 38 24.41 12.53 -10.72
C VAL A 38 23.08 12.12 -10.08
N VAL A 39 22.34 11.25 -10.76
CA VAL A 39 21.04 10.73 -10.28
C VAL A 39 21.07 9.20 -10.22
N PRO A 40 20.32 8.56 -9.30
CA PRO A 40 20.29 7.11 -9.22
C PRO A 40 19.63 6.48 -10.44
N GLU A 41 20.05 5.26 -10.80
CA GLU A 41 19.43 4.45 -11.87
C GLU A 41 18.13 3.75 -11.42
N LYS A 42 17.36 4.44 -10.58
CA LYS A 42 16.08 4.01 -10.03
C LYS A 42 15.10 5.16 -10.11
N ALA A 43 13.82 4.84 -10.27
CA ALA A 43 12.75 5.82 -10.28
C ALA A 43 11.62 5.39 -9.35
N VAL A 44 10.94 6.37 -8.77
CA VAL A 44 9.69 6.16 -8.04
C VAL A 44 8.58 6.90 -8.76
N ARG A 45 7.40 6.27 -8.85
CA ARG A 45 6.22 6.84 -9.48
C ARG A 45 5.04 6.83 -8.54
N PHE A 46 4.54 8.01 -8.21
CA PHE A 46 3.30 8.19 -7.47
C PHE A 46 2.16 8.51 -8.45
N SER A 47 1.04 7.80 -8.33
CA SER A 47 -0.12 7.90 -9.23
C SER A 47 -1.44 7.83 -8.47
N ILE A 48 -2.50 8.32 -9.10
CA ILE A 48 -3.87 8.28 -8.56
C ILE A 48 -4.84 7.72 -9.59
N THR A 49 -5.92 7.11 -9.13
CA THR A 49 -7.04 6.66 -9.96
C THR A 49 -8.36 7.05 -9.29
N VAL A 50 -9.26 7.68 -10.05
CA VAL A 50 -10.63 7.95 -9.57
C VAL A 50 -11.42 6.65 -9.67
N MET A 51 -11.71 6.02 -8.54
CA MET A 51 -12.38 4.72 -8.48
C MET A 51 -13.89 4.84 -8.62
N SER A 52 -14.49 5.84 -7.96
CA SER A 52 -15.92 6.10 -8.03
C SER A 52 -16.26 7.54 -7.68
N VAL A 53 -17.43 7.97 -8.18
CA VAL A 53 -18.08 9.21 -7.77
C VAL A 53 -19.49 8.84 -7.32
N SER A 54 -19.83 9.16 -6.08
CA SER A 54 -21.18 9.03 -5.54
C SER A 54 -21.74 10.39 -5.17
N VAL A 55 -23.06 10.45 -4.99
CA VAL A 55 -23.75 11.60 -4.42
C VAL A 55 -24.63 11.13 -3.27
N ARG A 56 -24.58 11.86 -2.16
CA ARG A 56 -25.51 11.68 -1.05
C ARG A 56 -26.72 12.57 -1.27
N LEU A 57 -27.90 11.98 -1.31
CA LEU A 57 -29.16 12.71 -1.42
C LEU A 57 -29.61 13.14 -0.02
N GLU A 58 -30.15 14.36 0.10
CA GLU A 58 -30.65 14.90 1.37
C GLU A 58 -32.13 14.57 1.61
N ASP A 59 -32.84 14.03 0.60
CA ASP A 59 -34.28 13.75 0.68
C ASP A 59 -34.58 12.32 1.18
N GLY A 60 -34.86 12.19 2.49
CA GLY A 60 -35.43 11.00 3.13
C GLY A 60 -34.65 10.44 4.33
N GLU A 61 -35.31 9.69 5.22
CA GLU A 61 -34.72 9.05 6.42
C GLU A 61 -33.62 8.00 6.09
N GLN A 62 -33.38 7.71 4.80
CA GLN A 62 -32.35 6.81 4.31
C GLN A 62 -31.25 7.60 3.61
N HIS A 63 -30.14 7.82 4.31
CA HIS A 63 -28.91 8.39 3.76
C HIS A 63 -28.16 7.35 2.91
N GLU A 64 -28.68 7.00 1.73
CA GLU A 64 -27.97 6.13 0.80
C GLU A 64 -27.11 6.93 -0.18
N ASP A 65 -25.82 6.54 -0.28
CA ASP A 65 -24.90 7.11 -1.25
C ASP A 65 -25.18 6.47 -2.64
N VAL A 66 -25.62 7.26 -3.61
CA VAL A 66 -25.90 6.78 -4.97
C VAL A 66 -24.64 6.87 -5.83
N ILE A 67 -24.15 5.73 -6.33
CA ILE A 67 -22.97 5.68 -7.22
C ILE A 67 -23.35 6.17 -8.63
N LEU A 68 -22.71 7.27 -9.04
CA LEU A 68 -22.89 7.91 -10.34
C LEU A 68 -21.86 7.44 -11.37
N PHE A 69 -20.63 7.19 -10.92
CA PHE A 69 -19.54 6.67 -11.73
C PHE A 69 -18.78 5.63 -10.92
N GLN A 70 -18.37 4.56 -11.60
CA GLN A 70 -17.44 3.58 -11.09
C GLN A 70 -16.51 3.18 -12.23
N GLU A 71 -15.20 3.19 -11.98
CA GLU A 71 -14.20 2.84 -12.97
C GLU A 71 -14.37 1.36 -13.37
N PRO A 72 -14.71 1.06 -14.64
CA PRO A 72 -14.96 -0.32 -15.07
C PRO A 72 -13.69 -1.17 -15.11
N LYS A 73 -12.51 -0.56 -15.30
CA LYS A 73 -11.24 -1.28 -15.43
C LYS A 73 -10.17 -0.64 -14.52
N PRO A 74 -10.30 -0.76 -13.19
CA PRO A 74 -9.43 -0.04 -12.24
C PRO A 74 -7.96 -0.48 -12.28
N ASN A 75 -7.67 -1.62 -12.91
CA ASN A 75 -6.32 -2.14 -13.11
C ASN A 75 -5.75 -1.79 -14.50
N SER A 76 -6.45 -1.01 -15.32
CA SER A 76 -5.89 -0.51 -16.58
C SER A 76 -4.94 0.65 -16.30
N GLU A 77 -3.83 0.65 -17.02
CA GLU A 77 -2.90 1.75 -17.18
C GLU A 77 -3.60 3.04 -17.67
N LEU A 78 -4.69 2.93 -18.43
CA LEU A 78 -5.43 4.10 -18.95
C LEU A 78 -6.14 4.90 -17.86
N SER A 79 -6.59 4.24 -16.78
CA SER A 79 -7.23 4.88 -15.64
C SER A 79 -6.22 5.45 -14.64
N CYS A 80 -4.98 4.96 -14.65
CA CYS A 80 -3.92 5.36 -13.73
C CYS A 80 -3.28 6.68 -14.17
N LYS A 81 -3.46 7.74 -13.38
CA LYS A 81 -2.95 9.09 -13.69
C LYS A 81 -1.66 9.36 -12.90
N PRO A 82 -0.51 9.58 -13.56
CA PRO A 82 0.73 9.91 -12.86
C PRO A 82 0.59 11.29 -12.20
N LEU A 83 1.06 11.41 -10.96
CA LEU A 83 1.05 12.65 -10.18
C LEU A 83 2.47 13.14 -9.87
N CYS A 84 3.37 12.23 -9.48
CA CYS A 84 4.76 12.55 -9.18
C CYS A 84 5.70 11.52 -9.80
N LEU A 85 6.77 11.99 -10.46
CA LEU A 85 7.82 11.18 -11.08
C LEU A 85 9.17 11.66 -10.54
N MET A 86 9.98 10.73 -10.03
CA MET A 86 11.25 11.08 -9.41
C MET A 86 12.31 10.02 -9.68
N PHE A 87 13.56 10.44 -9.88
CA PHE A 87 14.73 9.54 -9.90
C PHE A 87 15.27 9.41 -8.48
N VAL A 88 14.72 8.46 -7.73
CA VAL A 88 15.00 8.23 -6.31
C VAL A 88 15.02 6.72 -6.10
N ASP A 89 15.88 6.25 -5.19
CA ASP A 89 15.78 4.90 -4.67
C ASP A 89 14.68 4.88 -3.60
N GLU A 90 13.66 4.02 -3.72
CA GLU A 90 12.62 3.89 -2.69
C GLU A 90 13.18 3.56 -1.31
N SER A 91 14.39 2.97 -1.25
CA SER A 91 15.07 2.64 0.01
C SER A 91 15.81 3.84 0.62
N ASP A 92 15.97 4.94 -0.13
CA ASP A 92 16.47 6.22 0.38
C ASP A 92 15.31 7.03 0.98
N HIS A 93 15.04 6.74 2.26
CA HIS A 93 13.93 7.35 3.01
C HIS A 93 14.04 8.88 3.10
N GLU A 94 15.25 9.44 3.17
CA GLU A 94 15.46 10.89 3.30
C GLU A 94 14.97 11.62 2.05
N THR A 95 15.43 11.18 0.88
CA THR A 95 15.03 11.79 -0.39
C THR A 95 13.56 11.49 -0.70
N LEU A 96 13.09 10.27 -0.44
CA LEU A 96 11.69 9.90 -0.69
C LEU A 96 10.71 10.75 0.12
N THR A 97 10.97 10.92 1.42
CA THR A 97 10.12 11.76 2.29
C THR A 97 10.21 13.24 1.95
N ALA A 98 11.39 13.73 1.54
CA ALA A 98 11.54 15.11 1.09
C ALA A 98 10.68 15.41 -0.16
N VAL A 99 10.61 14.47 -1.10
CA VAL A 99 9.81 14.62 -2.34
C VAL A 99 8.32 14.38 -2.12
N LEU A 100 7.94 13.35 -1.37
CA LEU A 100 6.53 12.99 -1.13
C LEU A 100 5.89 13.74 0.03
N GLY A 101 6.66 14.41 0.89
CA GLY A 101 6.16 15.19 2.02
C GLY A 101 5.11 16.24 1.62
N PRO A 102 5.35 17.09 0.60
CA PRO A 102 4.35 18.02 0.08
C PRO A 102 3.08 17.31 -0.43
N VAL A 103 3.22 16.18 -1.13
CA VAL A 103 2.08 15.39 -1.63
C VAL A 103 1.23 14.87 -0.47
N ALA A 104 1.86 14.34 0.58
CA ALA A 104 1.18 13.89 1.80
C ALA A 104 0.48 15.04 2.54
N ALA A 105 1.10 16.22 2.60
CA ALA A 105 0.53 17.41 3.22
C ALA A 105 -0.72 17.91 2.47
N GLU A 106 -0.65 18.02 1.14
CA GLU A 106 -1.80 18.40 0.30
C GLU A 106 -2.94 17.38 0.43
N ARG A 107 -2.62 16.09 0.36
CA ARG A 107 -3.56 14.98 0.59
C ARG A 107 -4.30 15.14 1.92
N ASN A 108 -3.58 15.42 3.01
CA ASN A 108 -4.19 15.60 4.33
C ASN A 108 -5.07 16.87 4.40
N ALA A 109 -4.64 17.98 3.80
CA ALA A 109 -5.45 19.20 3.72
C ALA A 109 -6.75 18.97 2.92
N MET A 110 -6.69 18.17 1.86
CA MET A 110 -7.85 17.84 1.01
C MET A 110 -8.92 17.04 1.74
N LYS A 111 -8.57 16.21 2.74
CA LYS A 111 -9.54 15.43 3.52
C LYS A 111 -10.54 16.29 4.28
N CYS A 112 -10.13 17.48 4.72
CA CYS A 112 -10.95 18.39 5.53
C CYS A 112 -11.55 19.55 4.71
N SER A 113 -11.44 19.51 3.37
CA SER A 113 -11.92 20.57 2.49
C SER A 113 -12.92 20.05 1.46
N ARG A 114 -13.64 20.97 0.82
CA ARG A 114 -14.56 20.68 -0.28
C ARG A 114 -14.10 21.42 -1.52
N LEU A 115 -13.98 20.72 -2.63
CA LEU A 115 -13.69 21.32 -3.92
C LEU A 115 -14.98 21.82 -4.56
N ILE A 116 -14.96 23.06 -5.06
CA ILE A 116 -16.08 23.69 -5.77
C ILE A 116 -15.70 23.78 -7.24
N LEU A 117 -16.46 23.11 -8.11
CA LEU A 117 -16.24 23.14 -9.56
C LEU A 117 -17.53 23.51 -10.30
N PRO A 118 -17.50 24.47 -11.25
CA PRO A 118 -18.63 24.73 -12.13
C PRO A 118 -18.72 23.62 -13.18
N ILE A 119 -19.74 22.77 -13.09
CA ILE A 119 -19.98 21.66 -14.03
C ILE A 119 -21.39 21.80 -14.59
N ALA A 120 -21.48 21.88 -15.93
CA ALA A 120 -22.73 22.15 -16.65
C ALA A 120 -23.44 23.43 -16.20
N GLY A 121 -22.66 24.48 -15.88
CA GLY A 121 -23.17 25.79 -15.47
C GLY A 121 -23.60 25.90 -14.00
N LEU A 122 -23.48 24.83 -13.21
CA LEU A 122 -23.83 24.83 -11.78
C LEU A 122 -22.58 24.61 -10.92
N PRO A 123 -22.41 25.33 -9.79
CA PRO A 123 -21.38 25.03 -8.82
C PRO A 123 -21.69 23.70 -8.14
N ARG A 124 -20.74 22.75 -8.22
CA ARG A 124 -20.85 21.44 -7.57
C ARG A 124 -19.76 21.26 -6.52
N PHE A 125 -20.14 20.65 -5.40
CA PHE A 125 -19.27 20.53 -4.23
C PHE A 125 -18.85 19.07 -4.01
N PHE A 126 -17.55 18.81 -4.06
CA PHE A 126 -16.95 17.49 -3.96
C PHE A 126 -16.15 17.34 -2.66
N SER A 127 -16.30 16.17 -2.03
CA SER A 127 -15.41 15.66 -0.97
C SER A 127 -14.56 14.52 -1.50
N PHE A 128 -13.36 14.34 -0.96
CA PHE A 128 -12.43 13.30 -1.40
C PHE A 128 -12.17 12.28 -0.32
N LYS A 129 -12.21 11.00 -0.70
CA LYS A 129 -11.82 9.85 0.14
C LYS A 129 -10.63 9.18 -0.51
N PHE A 130 -9.45 9.36 0.07
CA PHE A 130 -8.21 8.74 -0.38
C PHE A 130 -8.08 7.34 0.21
N ARG A 131 -7.70 6.37 -0.63
CA ARG A 131 -7.36 5.00 -0.24
C ARG A 131 -6.00 4.65 -0.86
N GLY A 132 -4.96 4.74 -0.05
CA GLY A 132 -3.64 4.27 -0.42
C GLY A 132 -3.57 2.75 -0.37
N SER A 133 -3.87 2.09 -1.49
CA SER A 133 -3.95 0.62 -1.58
C SER A 133 -3.12 0.00 -2.70
N GLY A 134 -2.48 0.81 -3.56
CA GLY A 134 -1.59 0.31 -4.61
C GLY A 134 -0.12 0.45 -4.22
N TYR A 135 0.26 -0.15 -3.11
CA TYR A 135 1.63 -0.22 -2.61
C TYR A 135 2.00 -1.69 -2.42
N ASP A 136 3.22 -2.08 -2.74
CA ASP A 136 3.74 -3.39 -2.35
C ASP A 136 4.02 -3.42 -0.83
N GLU A 137 4.23 -4.62 -0.27
CA GLU A 137 4.44 -4.75 1.18
C GLU A 137 5.68 -3.97 1.65
N LYS A 138 6.73 -3.92 0.82
CA LYS A 138 7.97 -3.21 1.13
C LYS A 138 7.70 -1.71 1.32
N MET A 139 7.05 -1.08 0.34
CA MET A 139 6.67 0.33 0.39
C MET A 139 5.74 0.61 1.57
N VAL A 140 4.74 -0.25 1.83
CA VAL A 140 3.85 -0.10 3.00
C VAL A 140 4.65 -0.06 4.30
N ARG A 141 5.59 -1.00 4.49
CA ARG A 141 6.42 -1.05 5.70
C ARG A 141 7.28 0.21 5.85
N ASP A 142 7.89 0.66 4.76
CA ASP A 142 8.76 1.83 4.78
C ASP A 142 7.99 3.13 5.09
N VAL A 143 6.79 3.33 4.52
CA VAL A 143 6.00 4.55 4.75
C VAL A 143 5.19 4.55 6.06
N GLU A 144 4.84 3.37 6.59
CA GLU A 144 4.19 3.17 7.89
C GLU A 144 5.19 2.90 9.03
N GLY A 145 6.49 3.02 8.78
CA GLY A 145 7.54 2.94 9.81
C GLY A 145 7.71 1.55 10.47
N LEU A 146 7.31 0.50 9.77
CA LEU A 146 7.44 -0.89 10.20
C LEU A 146 8.82 -1.44 9.83
N GLU A 147 9.31 -2.38 10.63
CA GLU A 147 10.47 -3.17 10.23
C GLU A 147 10.23 -3.92 8.90
N ALA A 148 11.29 -4.12 8.11
CA ALA A 148 11.24 -4.75 6.79
C ALA A 148 10.66 -6.19 6.80
N SER A 149 10.27 -6.70 5.63
CA SER A 149 9.51 -7.96 5.45
C SER A 149 10.15 -9.22 6.03
N GLY A 150 11.45 -9.20 6.36
CA GLY A 150 12.14 -10.29 7.07
C GLY A 150 11.93 -10.33 8.59
N SER A 151 11.28 -9.32 9.17
CA SER A 151 11.09 -9.16 10.63
C SER A 151 10.33 -10.31 11.28
N ASN A 152 10.48 -10.47 12.61
CA ASN A 152 9.62 -11.34 13.40
C ASN A 152 8.13 -10.90 13.39
N TYR A 153 7.83 -9.63 13.12
CA TYR A 153 6.47 -9.12 12.96
C TYR A 153 6.07 -9.15 11.47
N VAL A 154 5.36 -10.21 11.09
CA VAL A 154 5.16 -10.60 9.69
C VAL A 154 4.00 -9.89 9.00
N CYS A 155 3.08 -9.29 9.76
CA CYS A 155 1.87 -8.69 9.19
C CYS A 155 1.92 -7.17 9.23
N THR A 156 1.44 -6.52 8.18
CA THR A 156 1.19 -5.07 8.16
C THR A 156 -0.15 -4.69 8.81
N LEU A 157 -1.03 -5.66 9.05
CA LEU A 157 -2.41 -5.47 9.51
C LEU A 157 -2.64 -5.89 10.97
N CYS A 158 -1.86 -6.84 11.49
CA CYS A 158 -1.96 -7.33 12.87
C CYS A 158 -0.59 -7.44 13.55
N ASP A 159 -0.59 -7.76 14.84
CA ASP A 159 0.63 -7.77 15.66
C ASP A 159 1.27 -9.14 15.86
N SER A 160 0.74 -10.17 15.18
CA SER A 160 1.23 -11.53 15.33
C SER A 160 2.67 -11.68 14.87
N THR A 161 3.44 -12.39 15.69
CA THR A 161 4.79 -12.81 15.33
C THR A 161 4.78 -13.99 14.37
N ARG A 162 5.90 -14.24 13.69
CA ARG A 162 6.09 -15.41 12.80
C ARG A 162 5.74 -16.73 13.49
N ALA A 163 6.16 -16.92 14.73
CA ALA A 163 5.94 -18.15 15.50
C ALA A 163 4.50 -18.28 16.02
N GLU A 164 3.79 -17.18 16.22
CA GLU A 164 2.36 -17.20 16.57
C GLU A 164 1.51 -17.50 15.33
N ALA A 165 1.81 -16.85 14.21
CA ALA A 165 1.12 -17.06 12.94
C ALA A 165 1.30 -18.49 12.40
N SER A 166 2.43 -19.14 12.67
CA SER A 166 2.62 -20.56 12.28
C SER A 166 1.81 -21.53 13.14
N ARG A 167 1.48 -21.17 14.39
CA ARG A 167 0.65 -21.99 15.29
C ARG A 167 -0.85 -21.77 15.07
N ASN A 168 -1.25 -20.53 14.79
CA ASN A 168 -2.62 -20.18 14.45
C ASN A 168 -2.61 -19.38 13.14
N MET A 169 -3.05 -20.00 12.05
CA MET A 169 -2.93 -19.43 10.70
C MET A 169 -4.13 -18.60 10.28
N VAL A 170 -5.34 -18.88 10.81
CA VAL A 170 -6.60 -18.38 10.23
C VAL A 170 -7.39 -17.46 11.15
N LEU A 171 -7.07 -17.41 12.45
CA LEU A 171 -7.80 -16.61 13.42
C LEU A 171 -6.96 -15.42 13.87
N HIS A 172 -7.12 -14.31 13.15
CA HIS A 172 -6.47 -13.02 13.38
C HIS A 172 -7.47 -11.89 13.17
N SER A 173 -7.22 -10.74 13.79
CA SER A 173 -7.98 -9.50 13.59
C SER A 173 -7.06 -8.38 13.12
N ILE A 174 -7.57 -7.49 12.28
CA ILE A 174 -6.87 -6.26 11.90
C ILE A 174 -6.83 -5.34 13.13
N THR A 175 -5.63 -4.95 13.55
CA THR A 175 -5.40 -4.04 14.68
C THR A 175 -4.68 -2.78 14.23
N ARG A 176 -3.65 -2.91 13.39
CA ARG A 176 -2.79 -1.80 12.98
C ARG A 176 -3.53 -0.75 12.16
N SER A 177 -3.21 0.50 12.45
CA SER A 177 -3.64 1.67 11.69
C SER A 177 -2.55 2.75 11.71
N HIS A 178 -2.64 3.72 10.80
CA HIS A 178 -1.67 4.81 10.73
C HIS A 178 -1.61 5.63 12.03
N GLU A 179 -2.75 5.93 12.64
CA GLU A 179 -2.83 6.66 13.91
C GLU A 179 -2.15 5.88 15.05
N GLU A 180 -2.45 4.58 15.15
CA GLU A 180 -1.81 3.73 16.14
C GLU A 180 -0.30 3.61 15.92
N ASN A 181 0.16 3.51 14.67
CA ASN A 181 1.59 3.46 14.37
C ASN A 181 2.32 4.75 14.79
N LEU A 182 1.68 5.92 14.63
CA LEU A 182 2.24 7.19 15.11
C LEU A 182 2.40 7.19 16.64
N GLU A 183 1.40 6.71 17.37
CA GLU A 183 1.46 6.59 18.85
C GLU A 183 2.53 5.58 19.31
N ARG A 184 2.62 4.44 18.62
CA ARG A 184 3.66 3.42 18.86
C ARG A 184 5.05 3.98 18.61
N TYR A 185 5.24 4.77 17.55
CA TYR A 185 6.51 5.44 17.29
C TYR A 185 6.87 6.45 18.40
N GLU A 186 5.92 7.25 18.89
CA GLU A 186 6.21 8.16 20.00
C GLU A 186 6.59 7.40 21.28
N THR A 187 5.99 6.23 21.52
CA THR A 187 6.40 5.33 22.60
C THR A 187 7.82 4.79 22.39
N TRP A 188 8.15 4.34 21.18
CA TRP A 188 9.49 3.89 20.79
C TRP A 188 10.54 4.99 21.01
N ARG A 189 10.27 6.20 20.53
CA ARG A 189 11.21 7.33 20.60
C ARG A 189 11.43 7.84 22.02
N THR A 190 10.37 7.87 22.84
CA THR A 190 10.43 8.42 24.19
C THR A 190 10.84 7.41 25.25
N ASN A 191 10.63 6.11 24.99
CA ASN A 191 10.85 5.00 25.92
C ASN A 191 10.41 5.35 27.37
N PRO A 192 9.12 5.62 27.60
CA PRO A 192 8.63 6.14 28.87
C PRO A 192 8.80 5.14 30.03
N PHE A 193 8.96 3.86 29.72
CA PHE A 193 9.13 2.78 30.69
C PHE A 193 10.60 2.39 30.92
N SER A 194 11.55 3.04 30.24
CA SER A 194 12.99 2.73 30.32
C SER A 194 13.31 1.25 30.06
N GLU A 195 12.59 0.66 29.11
CA GLU A 195 12.75 -0.73 28.70
C GLU A 195 14.05 -0.94 27.92
N SER A 196 14.54 -2.18 27.93
CA SER A 196 15.61 -2.59 27.02
C SER A 196 15.15 -2.55 25.55
N ALA A 197 16.08 -2.62 24.61
CA ALA A 197 15.77 -2.55 23.19
C ALA A 197 14.78 -3.65 22.75
N ASP A 198 14.97 -4.89 23.23
CA ASP A 198 14.11 -6.02 22.85
C ASP A 198 12.70 -5.92 23.47
N GLU A 199 12.61 -5.51 24.74
CA GLU A 199 11.34 -5.28 25.42
C GLU A 199 10.55 -4.14 24.77
N LEU A 200 11.21 -3.02 24.46
CA LEU A 200 10.59 -1.88 23.81
C LEU A 200 10.14 -2.23 22.38
N ARG A 201 10.97 -2.97 21.62
CA ARG A 201 10.63 -3.47 20.29
C ARG A 201 9.39 -4.38 20.33
N ASP A 202 9.27 -5.22 21.36
CA ASP A 202 8.06 -6.01 21.56
C ASP A 202 6.85 -5.18 21.96
N ARG A 203 7.01 -4.18 22.83
CA ARG A 203 5.92 -3.26 23.19
C ARG A 203 5.32 -2.57 21.97
N VAL A 204 6.16 -2.06 21.08
CA VAL A 204 5.72 -1.31 19.89
C VAL A 204 5.48 -2.20 18.67
N LYS A 205 5.65 -3.52 18.81
CA LYS A 205 5.43 -4.54 17.78
C LYS A 205 6.19 -4.25 16.47
N GLY A 206 7.42 -3.78 16.59
CA GLY A 206 8.31 -3.52 15.44
C GLY A 206 8.01 -2.23 14.67
N VAL A 207 7.37 -1.23 15.28
CA VAL A 207 7.34 0.15 14.78
C VAL A 207 8.59 0.87 15.28
N SER A 208 9.55 1.15 14.39
CA SER A 208 10.84 1.74 14.76
C SER A 208 11.17 3.05 14.04
N ALA A 209 10.36 3.42 13.05
CA ALA A 209 10.47 4.68 12.32
C ALA A 209 9.12 5.42 12.35
N LYS A 210 9.14 6.73 12.09
CA LYS A 210 7.92 7.54 12.12
C LYS A 210 7.13 7.33 10.83
N PRO A 211 5.87 6.89 10.89
CA PRO A 211 4.99 6.89 9.72
C PRO A 211 4.85 8.30 9.15
N PHE A 212 4.86 8.46 7.82
CA PHE A 212 4.70 9.78 7.20
C PHE A 212 3.59 9.84 6.14
N LEU A 213 3.18 8.70 5.59
CA LEU A 213 2.11 8.60 4.60
C LEU A 213 1.15 7.47 5.01
N GLU A 214 -0.09 7.83 5.30
CA GLU A 214 -1.13 6.89 5.70
C GLU A 214 -1.59 6.01 4.53
N THR A 215 -1.58 4.71 4.80
CA THR A 215 -2.04 3.64 3.91
C THR A 215 -3.38 3.07 4.38
N HIS A 216 -4.14 2.48 3.45
CA HIS A 216 -5.35 1.76 3.81
C HIS A 216 -4.96 0.34 4.25
N PRO A 217 -5.43 -0.17 5.42
CA PRO A 217 -5.11 -1.52 5.87
C PRO A 217 -5.76 -2.55 4.94
N THR A 218 -4.97 -3.06 3.99
CA THR A 218 -5.41 -3.96 2.93
C THR A 218 -4.25 -4.83 2.44
N MET A 219 -4.50 -5.64 1.41
CA MET A 219 -3.51 -6.53 0.80
C MET A 219 -3.45 -6.26 -0.70
N ASP A 220 -2.24 -6.15 -1.24
CA ASP A 220 -2.07 -6.08 -2.68
C ASP A 220 -2.27 -7.45 -3.33
N ALA A 221 -3.18 -7.51 -4.28
CA ALA A 221 -3.55 -8.76 -4.94
C ALA A 221 -2.40 -9.31 -5.80
N LEU A 222 -1.65 -8.43 -6.50
CA LEU A 222 -0.60 -8.86 -7.42
C LEU A 222 0.57 -9.50 -6.68
N HIS A 223 1.13 -8.79 -5.69
CA HIS A 223 2.27 -9.31 -4.94
C HIS A 223 1.88 -10.50 -4.04
N CYS A 224 0.64 -10.56 -3.56
CA CYS A 224 0.13 -11.74 -2.86
C CYS A 224 0.12 -12.98 -3.77
N ASP A 225 -0.38 -12.84 -5.00
CA ASP A 225 -0.40 -13.95 -5.99
C ASP A 225 1.02 -14.41 -6.34
N ILE A 226 1.92 -13.48 -6.67
CA ILE A 226 3.33 -13.77 -6.96
C ILE A 226 4.02 -14.46 -5.78
N GLY A 227 3.80 -13.96 -4.56
CA GLY A 227 4.36 -14.52 -3.34
C GLY A 227 3.90 -15.96 -3.10
N ASN A 228 2.60 -16.20 -3.21
CA ASN A 228 2.02 -17.53 -3.08
C ASN A 228 2.54 -18.48 -4.17
N ALA A 229 2.52 -18.07 -5.44
CA ALA A 229 3.04 -18.87 -6.54
C ALA A 229 4.52 -19.24 -6.34
N THR A 230 5.33 -18.31 -5.83
CA THR A 230 6.74 -18.56 -5.49
C THR A 230 6.88 -19.60 -4.37
N GLU A 231 6.00 -19.56 -3.36
CA GLU A 231 6.02 -20.55 -2.28
C GLU A 231 5.60 -21.94 -2.78
N PHE A 232 4.58 -22.04 -3.62
CA PHE A 232 4.21 -23.29 -4.27
C PHE A 232 5.32 -23.83 -5.17
N TYR A 233 6.04 -22.97 -5.89
CA TYR A 233 7.21 -23.36 -6.69
C TYR A 233 8.35 -23.95 -5.82
N LYS A 234 8.53 -23.48 -4.57
CA LYS A 234 9.46 -24.10 -3.62
C LYS A 234 8.94 -25.45 -3.11
N ILE A 235 7.65 -25.54 -2.78
CA ILE A 235 7.02 -26.81 -2.38
C ILE A 235 7.22 -27.86 -3.47
N PHE A 236 6.98 -27.54 -4.74
CA PHE A 236 7.20 -28.48 -5.84
C PHE A 236 8.66 -28.94 -5.97
N GLN A 237 9.64 -28.04 -5.76
CA GLN A 237 11.06 -28.43 -5.73
C GLN A 237 11.35 -29.39 -4.58
N ASP A 238 10.84 -29.11 -3.38
CA ASP A 238 11.08 -29.91 -2.19
C ASP A 238 10.37 -31.28 -2.24
N GLU A 239 9.21 -31.36 -2.91
CA GLU A 239 8.48 -32.63 -3.15
C GLU A 239 9.21 -33.53 -4.15
N ILE A 240 9.81 -32.98 -5.22
CA ILE A 240 10.68 -33.75 -6.14
C ILE A 240 11.86 -34.37 -5.39
N GLY A 241 12.39 -33.66 -4.40
CA GLY A 241 13.53 -34.09 -3.59
C GLY A 241 13.18 -34.98 -2.39
N GLU A 242 11.90 -35.21 -2.12
CA GLU A 242 11.40 -35.89 -0.92
C GLU A 242 12.05 -35.34 0.38
N VAL A 243 12.14 -34.00 0.51
CA VAL A 243 12.87 -33.34 1.61
C VAL A 243 12.32 -33.73 3.00
N PHE A 244 11.04 -34.15 3.07
CA PHE A 244 10.45 -34.70 4.28
C PHE A 244 11.14 -36.00 4.77
N GLN A 245 11.79 -36.76 3.89
CA GLN A 245 12.60 -37.93 4.25
C GLN A 245 14.07 -37.57 4.49
N LYS A 246 14.62 -36.63 3.70
CA LYS A 246 16.01 -36.17 3.77
C LYS A 246 16.07 -34.69 4.11
N THR A 247 16.14 -34.40 5.41
CA THR A 247 15.94 -33.06 5.96
C THR A 247 17.06 -32.05 5.70
N ASN A 248 18.21 -32.47 5.17
CA ASN A 248 19.35 -31.58 4.93
C ASN A 248 20.04 -31.86 3.57
N PRO A 249 19.37 -31.58 2.44
CA PRO A 249 19.95 -31.79 1.11
C PRO A 249 21.01 -30.75 0.79
N SER A 250 22.01 -31.16 0.01
CA SER A 250 23.06 -30.29 -0.50
C SER A 250 22.52 -29.25 -1.50
N ARG A 251 23.31 -28.20 -1.73
CA ARG A 251 22.99 -27.16 -2.72
C ARG A 251 22.93 -27.72 -4.15
N GLU A 252 23.73 -28.74 -4.45
CA GLU A 252 23.77 -29.38 -5.77
C GLU A 252 22.50 -30.20 -6.02
N GLU A 253 22.03 -30.97 -5.03
CA GLU A 253 20.77 -31.71 -5.10
C GLU A 253 19.58 -30.76 -5.32
N ARG A 254 19.48 -29.68 -4.53
CA ARG A 254 18.43 -28.65 -4.71
C ARG A 254 18.47 -28.02 -6.11
N ARG A 255 19.67 -27.78 -6.66
CA ARG A 255 19.83 -27.25 -8.02
C ARG A 255 19.35 -28.25 -9.07
N SER A 256 19.63 -29.54 -8.85
CA SER A 256 19.17 -30.61 -9.74
C SER A 256 17.64 -30.75 -9.73
N TRP A 257 16.98 -30.67 -8.58
CA TRP A 257 15.51 -30.72 -8.48
C TRP A 257 14.86 -29.52 -9.14
N ARG A 258 15.41 -28.32 -8.96
CA ARG A 258 14.96 -27.13 -9.68
C ARG A 258 15.05 -27.30 -11.19
N ALA A 259 16.20 -27.74 -11.70
CA ALA A 259 16.37 -27.97 -13.13
C ALA A 259 15.40 -29.05 -13.67
N ALA A 260 15.07 -30.06 -12.86
CA ALA A 260 14.07 -31.06 -13.22
C ALA A 260 12.65 -30.48 -13.28
N LEU A 261 12.27 -29.65 -12.29
CA LEU A 261 10.99 -28.93 -12.28
C LEU A 261 10.87 -27.98 -13.48
N ASP A 262 11.89 -27.16 -13.72
CA ASP A 262 11.93 -26.18 -14.81
C ASP A 262 11.84 -26.84 -16.19
N LYS A 263 12.31 -28.08 -16.32
CA LYS A 263 12.20 -28.84 -17.58
C LYS A 263 10.78 -29.39 -17.81
N GLN A 264 10.03 -29.60 -16.73
CA GLN A 264 8.70 -30.21 -16.78
C GLN A 264 7.59 -29.18 -17.02
N LEU A 265 7.78 -27.94 -16.55
CA LEU A 265 6.91 -26.78 -16.79
C LEU A 265 7.07 -26.23 -18.21
#